data_AF-A0A0J8R571-F1
#
_entry.id   AF-A0A0J8R571-F1
#
_cell.length_a   1.000
_cell.length_b   1.000
_cell.length_c   1.000
_cell.angle_alpha   90.00
_cell.angle_beta   90.00
_cell.angle_gamma   90.00
#
_symmetry.space_group_name_H-M   'P 1'
#
loop_
_entity.id
_entity.type
_entity.pdbx_description
1 polymer ?
#
loop_
_entity_poly.entity_id
_entity_poly.type
_entity_poly.pdbx_seq_one_letter_code
_entity_poly.pdbx_strand_id
1 'polypeptide(L)'
;MSQGGPAGYNFIFPQNGYSILCEYDRPETGLKNGPAFLHVASCIDVPDQAPLTVDECKCKPTSPKPVYAIAHRVLTEEGIQAAIAHGANAIEIDMTAWKSGWWADHDGLPTSGNVTAKAMFREVARLREDGAHLSFVWLDIKNPDCKYQRPLLGRISPKTRSWGFKEIRNFLNANESVSVWMDSGDAKKIYAGVGRSIPVAQRVVDNGLFSLFWKPYIFDDLRRSSEARDCCTVGKAFGWTILAGQDRYVDKLLGYSGVDGLIYGTMASAYEDSEDTRAAAALISNWIKNHPDTHRVPTQDDKPW
;
A
#
# COMPACT_ATOMS: atom_id res chain seq x y z
N MET A 1 -1.20 -40.64 -25.74
CA MET A 1 -2.03 -40.29 -24.56
C MET A 1 -1.23 -39.32 -23.71
N SER A 2 -1.85 -38.19 -23.36
CA SER A 2 -1.44 -37.16 -22.38
C SER A 2 -0.13 -36.40 -22.64
N GLN A 3 -0.27 -35.19 -23.19
CA GLN A 3 0.65 -34.07 -22.97
C GLN A 3 0.19 -33.33 -21.71
N GLY A 4 1.10 -33.10 -20.76
CA GLY A 4 0.88 -32.22 -19.61
C GLY A 4 1.27 -30.79 -19.99
N GLY A 5 0.29 -29.90 -20.09
CA GLY A 5 0.52 -28.46 -20.24
C GLY A 5 0.92 -27.81 -18.90
N PRO A 6 1.66 -26.69 -18.92
CA PRO A 6 2.03 -25.97 -17.71
C PRO A 6 0.80 -25.34 -17.05
N ALA A 7 0.81 -25.34 -15.71
CA ALA A 7 -0.22 -24.73 -14.87
C ALA A 7 -0.36 -23.24 -15.19
N GLY A 8 -1.46 -22.88 -15.85
CA GLY A 8 -1.81 -21.49 -16.10
C GLY A 8 -2.22 -20.80 -14.80
N TYR A 9 -1.55 -19.69 -14.49
CA TYR A 9 -2.01 -18.76 -13.45
C TYR A 9 -3.25 -18.03 -13.97
N ASN A 10 -4.42 -18.52 -13.57
CA ASN A 10 -5.67 -17.80 -13.76
C ASN A 10 -5.68 -16.60 -12.80
N PHE A 11 -5.39 -15.41 -13.32
CA PHE A 11 -5.93 -14.20 -12.71
C PHE A 11 -7.46 -14.32 -12.77
N ILE A 12 -8.06 -14.61 -11.62
CA ILE A 12 -9.49 -14.42 -11.44
C ILE A 12 -9.69 -12.90 -11.43
N PHE A 13 -9.80 -12.31 -12.62
CA PHE A 13 -10.78 -11.25 -12.79
C PHE A 13 -12.09 -11.84 -12.25
N PRO A 14 -12.86 -11.13 -11.40
CA PRO A 14 -14.13 -11.65 -10.94
C PRO A 14 -14.91 -12.13 -12.18
N GLN A 15 -15.10 -13.45 -12.27
CA GLN A 15 -15.83 -14.09 -13.38
C GLN A 15 -17.31 -13.68 -13.37
N ASN A 16 -17.73 -12.95 -12.35
CA ASN A 16 -18.94 -12.17 -12.35
C ASN A 16 -18.60 -10.79 -12.92
N GLY A 17 -18.99 -10.55 -14.17
CA GLY A 17 -18.82 -9.28 -14.88
C GLY A 17 -19.50 -8.09 -14.19
N TYR A 18 -18.90 -7.63 -13.10
CA TYR A 18 -19.19 -6.35 -12.48
C TYR A 18 -18.08 -5.40 -12.87
N SER A 19 -18.25 -4.78 -14.03
CA SER A 19 -17.84 -3.40 -14.18
C SER A 19 -18.35 -2.63 -12.95
N ILE A 20 -17.47 -1.90 -12.25
CA ILE A 20 -17.89 -0.83 -11.34
C ILE A 20 -18.57 0.22 -12.22
N LEU A 21 -19.81 -0.06 -12.62
CA LEU A 21 -20.68 0.90 -13.27
C LEU A 21 -21.14 1.85 -12.18
N CYS A 22 -20.91 3.14 -12.43
CA CYS A 22 -21.25 4.24 -11.55
C CYS A 22 -22.78 4.34 -11.36
N GLU A 23 -23.38 3.50 -10.52
CA GLU A 23 -24.82 3.55 -10.24
C GLU A 23 -25.16 4.28 -8.92
N TYR A 24 -26.35 4.90 -8.94
CA TYR A 24 -26.77 5.97 -8.04
C TYR A 24 -27.68 5.46 -6.93
N ASP A 25 -27.38 5.76 -5.66
CA ASP A 25 -28.40 6.05 -4.64
C ASP A 25 -27.83 6.79 -3.41
N ARG A 26 -28.73 7.51 -2.70
CA ARG A 26 -28.57 8.40 -1.51
C ARG A 26 -29.64 7.97 -0.46
N PRO A 27 -29.70 8.46 0.83
CA PRO A 27 -29.11 9.69 1.40
C PRO A 27 -28.58 9.65 2.89
N GLU A 28 -27.89 10.76 3.28
CA GLU A 28 -27.62 11.39 4.63
C GLU A 28 -26.86 10.63 5.77
N THR A 29 -26.14 11.21 6.76
CA THR A 29 -26.06 12.53 7.44
C THR A 29 -24.61 12.83 7.91
N GLY A 30 -24.33 14.07 8.33
CA GLY A 30 -22.97 14.64 8.43
C GLY A 30 -22.16 14.40 9.71
N LEU A 31 -20.86 14.75 9.65
CA LEU A 31 -19.98 15.27 10.70
C LEU A 31 -18.58 15.56 10.08
N LYS A 32 -17.81 16.47 10.70
CA LYS A 32 -16.60 17.16 10.20
C LYS A 32 -15.36 16.23 10.14
N ASN A 33 -14.53 16.35 9.09
CA ASN A 33 -13.41 15.44 8.76
C ASN A 33 -12.15 16.18 8.27
N GLY A 34 -10.97 15.60 8.52
CA GLY A 34 -9.74 15.80 7.73
C GLY A 34 -9.67 14.80 6.55
N PRO A 35 -8.74 14.99 5.59
CA PRO A 35 -8.64 14.12 4.41
C PRO A 35 -8.08 12.74 4.81
N ALA A 36 -8.70 11.66 4.33
CA ALA A 36 -8.18 10.29 4.48
C ALA A 36 -7.97 9.71 3.08
N PHE A 37 -6.81 9.10 2.84
CA PHE A 37 -6.47 8.36 1.62
C PHE A 37 -6.77 6.86 1.82
N LEU A 38 -7.07 6.13 0.75
CA LEU A 38 -7.46 4.71 0.78
C LEU A 38 -6.54 3.92 -0.13
N HIS A 39 -5.97 2.86 0.42
CA HIS A 39 -4.95 2.07 -0.24
C HIS A 39 -5.25 0.56 -0.09
N VAL A 40 -5.10 -0.21 -1.16
CA VAL A 40 -5.31 -1.67 -1.17
C VAL A 40 -4.02 -2.36 -1.60
N ALA A 41 -3.56 -3.38 -0.87
CA ALA A 41 -2.41 -4.19 -1.27
C ALA A 41 -2.80 -5.68 -1.41
N SER A 42 -2.23 -6.46 -2.37
CA SER A 42 -2.65 -7.86 -2.62
C SER A 42 -1.56 -8.97 -2.69
N CYS A 43 -1.73 -10.13 -2.00
CA CYS A 43 -0.81 -11.29 -1.74
C CYS A 43 -1.44 -12.55 -1.09
N ILE A 44 -1.10 -13.76 -1.56
CA ILE A 44 -1.63 -15.14 -1.31
C ILE A 44 -1.93 -15.62 0.17
N ASP A 45 -2.95 -16.49 0.28
CA ASP A 45 -3.83 -16.96 1.39
C ASP A 45 -3.22 -17.33 2.77
N VAL A 46 -3.94 -17.04 3.90
CA VAL A 46 -3.92 -17.78 5.20
C VAL A 46 -5.20 -17.54 6.05
N PRO A 47 -5.58 -18.46 6.96
CA PRO A 47 -6.83 -18.41 7.73
C PRO A 47 -6.83 -17.45 8.94
N ASP A 48 -8.04 -17.00 9.29
CA ASP A 48 -8.39 -16.10 10.41
C ASP A 48 -7.92 -16.58 11.80
N GLN A 49 -7.39 -15.65 12.62
CA GLN A 49 -7.20 -15.84 14.06
C GLN A 49 -7.88 -14.72 14.87
N ALA A 50 -8.43 -15.11 16.03
CA ALA A 50 -9.21 -14.26 16.92
C ALA A 50 -8.35 -13.23 17.70
N PRO A 51 -8.89 -12.05 18.05
CA PRO A 51 -8.14 -10.98 18.73
C PRO A 51 -7.90 -11.26 20.23
N LEU A 52 -6.72 -10.87 20.74
CA LEU A 52 -6.28 -11.00 22.14
C LEU A 52 -6.24 -9.64 22.88
N THR A 53 -6.23 -9.68 24.22
CA THR A 53 -6.32 -8.54 25.16
C THR A 53 -4.95 -7.88 25.48
N VAL A 54 -5.01 -6.64 25.98
CA VAL A 54 -3.95 -5.61 25.93
C VAL A 54 -2.72 -5.80 26.84
N ASP A 55 -2.76 -6.64 27.87
CA ASP A 55 -1.67 -6.72 28.88
C ASP A 55 -0.52 -7.70 28.53
N GLU A 56 -0.56 -8.32 27.35
CA GLU A 56 0.46 -9.25 26.88
C GLU A 56 0.77 -9.01 25.39
N CYS A 57 1.32 -7.86 25.01
CA CYS A 57 1.78 -7.65 23.63
C CYS A 57 2.93 -8.63 23.30
N LYS A 58 2.58 -9.84 22.84
CA LYS A 58 3.45 -11.01 22.66
C LYS A 58 3.81 -11.27 21.19
N CYS A 59 3.49 -10.37 20.27
CA CYS A 59 3.67 -10.60 18.84
C CYS A 59 5.09 -10.22 18.35
N LYS A 60 6.12 -10.31 19.21
CA LYS A 60 7.52 -10.00 18.82
C LYS A 60 8.08 -11.10 17.92
N PRO A 61 8.53 -10.77 16.68
CA PRO A 61 9.16 -11.75 15.81
C PRO A 61 10.44 -12.30 16.44
N THR A 62 10.66 -13.61 16.33
CA THR A 62 11.89 -14.30 16.75
C THR A 62 12.92 -14.40 15.62
N SER A 63 12.61 -13.86 14.44
CA SER A 63 13.47 -13.82 13.26
C SER A 63 13.75 -12.38 12.84
N PRO A 64 14.83 -12.12 12.08
CA PRO A 64 15.03 -10.83 11.43
C PRO A 64 13.79 -10.42 10.65
N LYS A 65 13.40 -9.17 10.83
CA LYS A 65 12.17 -8.60 10.31
C LYS A 65 12.27 -8.35 8.80
N PRO A 66 11.32 -8.80 7.97
CA PRO A 66 11.29 -8.44 6.56
C PRO A 66 11.05 -6.93 6.40
N VAL A 67 11.80 -6.28 5.50
CA VAL A 67 11.63 -4.85 5.18
C VAL A 67 11.21 -4.67 3.73
N TYR A 68 10.08 -4.02 3.52
CA TYR A 68 9.57 -3.72 2.19
C TYR A 68 10.10 -2.38 1.68
N ALA A 69 10.82 -2.40 0.56
CA ALA A 69 11.24 -1.22 -0.18
C ALA A 69 10.23 -0.99 -1.32
N ILE A 70 9.39 0.03 -1.16
CA ILE A 70 8.23 0.27 -2.00
C ILE A 70 8.53 1.44 -2.95
N ALA A 71 8.60 1.21 -4.25
CA ALA A 71 8.81 2.29 -5.21
C ALA A 71 7.56 3.19 -5.31
N HIS A 72 7.73 4.50 -5.13
CA HIS A 72 6.67 5.51 -5.10
C HIS A 72 6.19 5.90 -6.50
N ARG A 73 4.87 6.02 -6.70
CA ARG A 73 4.25 6.62 -7.89
C ARG A 73 4.71 5.96 -9.20
N VAL A 74 4.64 4.63 -9.25
CA VAL A 74 4.99 3.84 -10.44
C VAL A 74 3.81 3.85 -11.41
N LEU A 75 3.89 4.67 -12.46
CA LEU A 75 2.75 4.93 -13.36
C LEU A 75 2.92 4.36 -14.79
N THR A 76 4.05 3.71 -15.08
CA THR A 76 4.32 3.09 -16.39
C THR A 76 4.94 1.70 -16.27
N GLU A 77 4.91 0.94 -17.35
CA GLU A 77 5.54 -0.39 -17.44
C GLU A 77 7.07 -0.29 -17.27
N GLU A 78 7.69 0.73 -17.88
CA GLU A 78 9.12 1.01 -17.70
C GLU A 78 9.46 1.39 -16.26
N GLY A 79 8.56 2.12 -15.57
CA GLY A 79 8.70 2.43 -14.16
C GLY A 79 8.69 1.17 -13.28
N ILE A 80 7.87 0.17 -13.61
CA ILE A 80 7.86 -1.14 -12.92
C ILE A 80 9.22 -1.83 -13.10
N GLN A 81 9.71 -1.88 -14.35
CA GLN A 81 10.99 -2.50 -14.67
C GLN A 81 12.16 -1.81 -13.94
N ALA A 82 12.19 -0.47 -13.97
CA ALA A 82 13.20 0.32 -13.27
C ALA A 82 13.15 0.10 -11.75
N ALA A 83 11.96 0.12 -11.15
CA ALA A 83 11.78 -0.13 -9.72
C ALA A 83 12.38 -1.49 -9.31
N ILE A 84 12.03 -2.56 -10.02
CA ILE A 84 12.56 -3.91 -9.75
C ILE A 84 14.08 -3.96 -9.97
N ALA A 85 14.59 -3.35 -11.04
CA ALA A 85 16.03 -3.29 -11.29
C ALA A 85 16.80 -2.55 -10.17
N HIS A 86 16.16 -1.59 -9.50
CA HIS A 86 16.74 -0.86 -8.36
C HIS A 86 16.63 -1.61 -7.04
N GLY A 87 15.98 -2.77 -7.03
CA GLY A 87 15.81 -3.62 -5.85
C GLY A 87 14.51 -3.39 -5.09
N ALA A 88 13.50 -2.74 -5.71
CA ALA A 88 12.16 -2.70 -5.14
C ALA A 88 11.63 -4.12 -4.95
N ASN A 89 11.07 -4.39 -3.77
CA ASN A 89 10.34 -5.63 -3.49
C ASN A 89 8.83 -5.37 -3.34
N ALA A 90 8.40 -4.12 -3.52
CA ALA A 90 7.01 -3.72 -3.66
C ALA A 90 6.94 -2.44 -4.50
N ILE A 91 5.78 -2.14 -5.06
CA ILE A 91 5.54 -0.89 -5.81
C ILE A 91 4.22 -0.26 -5.38
N GLU A 92 4.15 1.06 -5.45
CA GLU A 92 2.92 1.84 -5.28
C GLU A 92 2.49 2.43 -6.62
N ILE A 93 1.21 2.29 -6.93
CA ILE A 93 0.58 2.78 -8.16
C ILE A 93 -0.64 3.60 -7.78
N ASP A 94 -0.66 4.86 -8.22
CA ASP A 94 -1.85 5.67 -8.13
C ASP A 94 -2.91 5.21 -9.11
N MET A 95 -4.11 4.94 -8.61
CA MET A 95 -5.21 4.40 -9.37
C MET A 95 -6.36 5.40 -9.43
N THR A 96 -6.65 5.88 -10.64
CA THR A 96 -7.83 6.70 -10.92
C THR A 96 -8.79 5.97 -11.85
N ALA A 97 -10.06 5.89 -11.45
CA ALA A 97 -11.15 5.41 -12.28
C ALA A 97 -11.62 6.50 -13.24
N TRP A 98 -11.66 6.17 -14.52
CA TRP A 98 -12.26 6.94 -15.60
C TRP A 98 -13.45 6.18 -16.19
N LYS A 99 -14.27 6.84 -17.01
CA LYS A 99 -15.39 6.16 -17.70
C LYS A 99 -14.95 4.96 -18.53
N SER A 100 -13.72 4.99 -19.04
CA SER A 100 -13.12 3.94 -19.87
C SER A 100 -12.48 2.81 -19.06
N GLY A 101 -12.40 2.92 -17.73
CA GLY A 101 -11.76 1.93 -16.86
C GLY A 101 -10.80 2.55 -15.85
N TRP A 102 -9.93 1.72 -15.28
CA TRP A 102 -8.92 2.15 -14.30
C TRP A 102 -7.56 2.40 -14.94
N TRP A 103 -6.88 3.43 -14.47
CA TRP A 103 -5.62 3.92 -15.03
C TRP A 103 -4.61 4.19 -13.93
N ALA A 104 -3.34 3.95 -14.25
CA ALA A 104 -2.21 4.41 -13.46
C ALA A 104 -2.09 5.92 -13.63
N ASP A 105 -2.68 6.65 -12.70
CA ASP A 105 -2.92 8.08 -12.82
C ASP A 105 -3.08 8.70 -11.43
N HIS A 106 -2.10 9.52 -11.08
CA HIS A 106 -2.05 10.25 -9.81
C HIS A 106 -2.94 11.49 -9.81
N ASP A 107 -2.96 12.23 -10.92
CA ASP A 107 -3.50 13.59 -10.95
C ASP A 107 -4.99 13.61 -11.27
N GLY A 108 -5.52 12.53 -11.87
CA GLY A 108 -6.92 12.44 -12.24
C GLY A 108 -7.33 13.53 -13.22
N LEU A 109 -6.42 13.89 -14.13
CA LEU A 109 -6.64 14.82 -15.23
C LEU A 109 -6.80 14.03 -16.54
N PRO A 110 -7.61 14.51 -17.50
CA PRO A 110 -7.81 13.82 -18.77
C PRO A 110 -6.54 13.51 -19.58
N THR A 111 -5.42 14.15 -19.23
CA THR A 111 -4.11 14.01 -19.89
C THR A 111 -3.04 13.33 -19.03
N SER A 112 -3.34 12.91 -17.79
CA SER A 112 -2.32 12.39 -16.86
C SER A 112 -2.24 10.86 -16.80
N GLY A 113 -3.31 10.15 -17.17
CA GLY A 113 -3.32 8.68 -17.23
C GLY A 113 -2.87 8.14 -18.59
N ASN A 114 -1.66 7.61 -18.69
CA ASN A 114 -1.11 7.06 -19.94
C ASN A 114 -1.19 5.53 -20.02
N VAL A 115 -1.21 4.82 -18.89
CA VAL A 115 -1.18 3.35 -18.84
C VAL A 115 -2.39 2.82 -18.08
N THR A 116 -3.08 1.84 -18.65
CA THR A 116 -4.24 1.21 -17.99
C THR A 116 -3.79 0.37 -16.80
N ALA A 117 -4.60 0.26 -15.74
CA ALA A 117 -4.31 -0.64 -14.62
C ALA A 117 -4.11 -2.10 -15.08
N LYS A 118 -4.84 -2.52 -16.12
CA LYS A 118 -4.70 -3.85 -16.73
C LYS A 118 -3.32 -4.08 -17.36
N ALA A 119 -2.73 -3.07 -18.00
CA ALA A 119 -1.38 -3.16 -18.55
C ALA A 119 -0.35 -3.26 -17.42
N MET A 120 -0.45 -2.40 -16.40
CA MET A 120 0.41 -2.47 -15.21
C MET A 120 0.39 -3.85 -14.55
N PHE A 121 -0.78 -4.44 -14.32
CA PHE A 121 -0.88 -5.77 -13.71
C PHE A 121 -0.34 -6.89 -14.60
N ARG A 122 -0.49 -6.78 -15.93
CA ARG A 122 0.10 -7.75 -16.86
C ARG A 122 1.62 -7.69 -16.83
N GLU A 123 2.19 -6.49 -16.75
CA GLU A 123 3.64 -6.34 -16.66
C GLU A 123 4.18 -6.87 -15.34
N VAL A 124 3.51 -6.58 -14.22
CA VAL A 124 3.85 -7.18 -12.91
C VAL A 124 3.80 -8.70 -12.97
N ALA A 125 2.75 -9.28 -13.56
CA ALA A 125 2.60 -10.72 -13.70
C ALA A 125 3.74 -11.33 -14.52
N ARG A 126 4.03 -10.74 -15.68
CA ARG A 126 5.12 -11.17 -16.56
C ARG A 126 6.46 -11.14 -15.84
N LEU A 127 6.78 -10.04 -15.15
CA LEU A 127 8.04 -9.92 -14.40
C LEU A 127 8.12 -10.93 -13.24
N ARG A 128 7.01 -11.23 -12.56
CA ARG A 128 6.94 -12.29 -11.55
C ARG A 128 7.19 -13.67 -12.14
N GLU A 129 6.62 -13.98 -13.31
CA GLU A 129 6.87 -15.22 -14.05
C GLU A 129 8.35 -15.34 -14.47
N ASP A 130 8.98 -14.21 -14.81
CA ASP A 130 10.42 -14.12 -15.12
C ASP A 130 11.32 -14.16 -13.87
N GLY A 131 10.75 -14.32 -12.67
CA GLY A 131 11.49 -14.49 -11.42
C GLY A 131 11.73 -13.22 -10.61
N ALA A 132 11.11 -12.09 -10.96
CA ALA A 132 11.22 -10.86 -10.17
C ALA A 132 10.70 -11.07 -8.73
N HIS A 133 11.46 -10.55 -7.77
CA HIS A 133 11.13 -10.66 -6.35
C HIS A 133 10.27 -9.48 -5.87
N LEU A 134 9.03 -9.40 -6.38
CA LEU A 134 8.02 -8.44 -5.97
C LEU A 134 6.99 -9.11 -5.05
N SER A 135 6.92 -8.67 -3.80
CA SER A 135 6.02 -9.19 -2.77
C SER A 135 4.59 -8.70 -2.97
N PHE A 136 4.37 -7.39 -3.17
CA PHE A 136 3.03 -6.82 -3.33
C PHE A 136 2.99 -5.56 -4.22
N VAL A 137 1.78 -5.22 -4.65
CA VAL A 137 1.44 -3.94 -5.30
C VAL A 137 0.51 -3.17 -4.38
N TRP A 138 0.83 -1.91 -4.12
CA TRP A 138 0.05 -0.95 -3.34
C TRP A 138 -0.74 -0.04 -4.26
N LEU A 139 -2.06 -0.01 -4.13
CA LEU A 139 -2.94 0.81 -4.99
C LEU A 139 -3.41 2.06 -4.25
N ASP A 140 -2.94 3.26 -4.62
CA ASP A 140 -3.52 4.53 -4.12
C ASP A 140 -4.78 4.89 -4.88
N ILE A 141 -5.92 4.53 -4.31
CA ILE A 141 -7.22 4.76 -4.92
C ILE A 141 -7.57 6.24 -4.79
N LYS A 142 -7.41 7.00 -5.88
CA LYS A 142 -7.63 8.45 -5.89
C LYS A 142 -9.11 8.83 -5.80
N ASN A 143 -10.00 8.09 -6.46
CA ASN A 143 -11.43 8.41 -6.57
C ASN A 143 -12.35 7.19 -6.33
N PRO A 144 -12.39 6.65 -5.09
CA PRO A 144 -13.05 5.38 -4.78
C PRO A 144 -14.57 5.34 -5.05
N ASP A 145 -15.24 6.50 -5.11
CA ASP A 145 -16.70 6.58 -5.26
C ASP A 145 -17.18 6.82 -6.70
N CYS A 146 -16.27 6.92 -7.67
CA CYS A 146 -16.49 7.36 -9.07
C CYS A 146 -17.96 7.69 -9.41
N LYS A 147 -18.42 8.86 -8.95
CA LYS A 147 -19.60 9.56 -9.46
C LYS A 147 -19.09 10.87 -10.00
N TYR A 148 -19.34 11.10 -11.29
CA TYR A 148 -19.16 12.36 -12.00
C TYR A 148 -18.79 13.54 -11.09
N GLN A 149 -17.57 14.04 -11.24
CA GLN A 149 -17.14 15.33 -10.72
C GLN A 149 -18.19 16.39 -11.10
N ARG A 150 -19.19 16.59 -10.25
CA ARG A 150 -19.76 17.92 -10.09
C ARG A 150 -18.74 18.67 -9.24
N PRO A 151 -18.38 19.91 -9.58
CA PRO A 151 -17.61 20.77 -8.69
C PRO A 151 -18.51 21.12 -7.50
N LEU A 152 -18.66 20.18 -6.57
CA LEU A 152 -19.28 20.44 -5.28
C LEU A 152 -18.21 21.09 -4.42
N LEU A 153 -18.11 22.41 -4.57
CA LEU A 153 -17.73 23.29 -3.48
C LEU A 153 -18.45 22.80 -2.21
N GLY A 154 -17.71 22.16 -1.31
CA GLY A 154 -18.13 21.88 0.06
C GLY A 154 -18.83 20.55 0.33
N ARG A 155 -18.10 19.42 0.26
CA ARG A 155 -18.11 18.33 1.27
C ARG A 155 -17.26 17.14 0.81
N ILE A 156 -16.09 16.97 1.41
CA ILE A 156 -15.29 15.74 1.32
C ILE A 156 -15.75 14.83 2.47
N SER A 157 -16.41 13.70 2.16
CA SER A 157 -16.57 12.63 3.14
C SER A 157 -15.20 11.92 3.30
N PRO A 158 -14.83 11.38 4.49
CA PRO A 158 -13.62 10.58 4.61
C PRO A 158 -13.71 9.44 3.61
N LYS A 159 -12.64 9.13 2.86
CA LYS A 159 -12.65 7.95 1.99
C LYS A 159 -13.01 6.69 2.78
N THR A 160 -12.74 6.60 4.08
CA THR A 160 -13.15 5.46 4.93
C THR A 160 -14.66 5.34 5.20
N ARG A 161 -15.46 6.33 4.80
CA ARG A 161 -16.93 6.28 4.80
C ARG A 161 -17.53 6.20 3.40
N SER A 162 -16.68 6.25 2.38
CA SER A 162 -17.06 6.15 0.97
C SER A 162 -17.75 4.81 0.69
N TRP A 163 -18.55 4.78 -0.38
CA TRP A 163 -19.12 3.53 -0.87
C TRP A 163 -17.99 2.63 -1.37
N GLY A 164 -17.00 3.18 -2.08
CA GLY A 164 -15.83 2.43 -2.54
C GLY A 164 -15.04 1.76 -1.41
N PHE A 165 -14.90 2.39 -0.25
CA PHE A 165 -14.26 1.76 0.92
C PHE A 165 -15.07 0.60 1.47
N LYS A 166 -16.40 0.74 1.54
CA LYS A 166 -17.28 -0.34 2.00
C LYS A 166 -17.20 -1.53 1.05
N GLU A 167 -17.18 -1.28 -0.25
CA GLU A 167 -17.01 -2.32 -1.27
C GLU A 167 -15.67 -3.03 -1.11
N ILE A 168 -14.55 -2.29 -1.12
CA ILE A 168 -13.21 -2.85 -0.91
C ILE A 168 -13.21 -3.72 0.35
N ARG A 169 -13.64 -3.17 1.50
CA ARG A 169 -13.70 -3.88 2.77
C ARG A 169 -14.55 -5.14 2.73
N ASN A 170 -15.72 -5.10 2.10
CA ASN A 170 -16.67 -6.21 2.08
C ASN A 170 -16.24 -7.35 1.15
N PHE A 171 -15.43 -7.03 0.14
CA PHE A 171 -14.96 -7.99 -0.86
C PHE A 171 -13.47 -8.31 -0.74
N LEU A 172 -12.81 -7.88 0.35
CA LEU A 172 -11.46 -8.32 0.69
C LEU A 172 -11.42 -9.84 0.72
N ASN A 173 -10.52 -10.41 -0.06
CA ASN A 173 -10.14 -11.81 0.08
C ASN A 173 -8.88 -11.94 0.95
N ALA A 174 -8.46 -13.16 1.29
CA ALA A 174 -7.26 -13.40 2.10
C ALA A 174 -6.00 -12.77 1.49
N ASN A 175 -6.06 -12.49 0.18
CA ASN A 175 -4.98 -11.90 -0.56
C ASN A 175 -5.02 -10.41 -0.64
N GLU A 176 -5.78 -9.71 0.18
CA GLU A 176 -5.84 -8.25 0.11
C GLU A 176 -5.73 -7.64 1.50
N SER A 177 -5.28 -6.40 1.58
CA SER A 177 -5.28 -5.62 2.81
C SER A 177 -5.72 -4.20 2.54
N VAL A 178 -6.09 -3.49 3.60
CA VAL A 178 -6.49 -2.09 3.54
C VAL A 178 -5.52 -1.29 4.35
N SER A 179 -4.81 -0.38 3.68
CA SER A 179 -4.04 0.66 4.33
C SER A 179 -4.87 1.92 4.53
N VAL A 180 -4.68 2.52 5.70
CA VAL A 180 -5.27 3.80 6.07
C VAL A 180 -4.17 4.81 6.38
N TRP A 181 -4.19 5.94 5.67
CA TRP A 181 -3.27 7.04 5.90
C TRP A 181 -3.68 7.82 7.16
N MET A 182 -2.89 7.75 8.24
CA MET A 182 -3.21 8.46 9.49
C MET A 182 -2.11 8.39 10.55
N ASP A 183 -2.27 9.19 11.61
CA ASP A 183 -1.60 8.92 12.86
C ASP A 183 -2.15 7.63 13.54
N SER A 184 -1.33 7.04 14.41
CA SER A 184 -1.65 5.78 15.11
C SER A 184 -2.91 5.85 16.02
N GLY A 185 -3.27 7.04 16.51
CA GLY A 185 -4.41 7.22 17.41
C GLY A 185 -5.73 7.17 16.63
N ASP A 186 -5.73 7.72 15.43
CA ASP A 186 -6.88 7.70 14.52
C ASP A 186 -7.02 6.34 13.80
N ALA A 187 -5.92 5.65 13.47
CA ALA A 187 -5.95 4.29 12.93
C ALA A 187 -6.79 3.33 13.80
N LYS A 188 -6.54 3.35 15.11
CA LYS A 188 -7.28 2.51 16.08
C LYS A 188 -8.78 2.82 16.06
N LYS A 189 -9.18 4.08 15.93
CA LYS A 189 -10.60 4.48 15.87
C LYS A 189 -11.27 3.95 14.60
N ILE A 190 -10.57 3.96 13.47
CA ILE A 190 -11.11 3.44 12.20
C ILE A 190 -11.29 1.94 12.26
N TYR A 191 -10.29 1.19 12.72
CA TYR A 191 -10.40 -0.26 12.84
C TYR A 191 -11.33 -0.71 13.98
N ALA A 192 -11.56 0.10 15.01
CA ALA A 192 -12.63 -0.15 15.97
C ALA A 192 -14.04 0.14 15.40
N GLY A 193 -14.12 1.06 14.44
CA GLY A 193 -15.37 1.50 13.81
C GLY A 193 -15.62 0.83 12.46
N VAL A 194 -15.46 1.60 11.38
CA VAL A 194 -15.82 1.20 10.02
C VAL A 194 -14.98 0.05 9.47
N GLY A 195 -13.78 -0.17 10.00
CA GLY A 195 -12.86 -1.25 9.62
C GLY A 195 -12.93 -2.48 10.52
N ARG A 196 -13.89 -2.58 11.45
CA ARG A 196 -13.94 -3.66 12.46
C ARG A 196 -14.00 -5.07 11.88
N SER A 197 -14.60 -5.23 10.70
CA SER A 197 -14.70 -6.51 10.00
C SER A 197 -13.41 -6.92 9.27
N ILE A 198 -12.41 -6.04 9.17
CA ILE A 198 -11.13 -6.36 8.52
C ILE A 198 -10.29 -7.17 9.53
N PRO A 199 -9.84 -8.38 9.19
CA PRO A 199 -8.90 -9.17 10.01
C PRO A 199 -7.66 -8.36 10.38
N VAL A 200 -7.13 -8.55 11.59
CA VAL A 200 -6.00 -7.75 12.11
C VAL A 200 -4.79 -7.77 11.17
N ALA A 201 -4.47 -8.93 10.61
CA ALA A 201 -3.39 -9.08 9.62
C ALA A 201 -3.59 -8.06 8.50
N GLN A 202 -4.76 -8.02 7.87
CA GLN A 202 -5.11 -7.17 6.73
C GLN A 202 -5.28 -5.66 7.06
N ARG A 203 -4.95 -5.24 8.29
CA ARG A 203 -4.99 -3.83 8.72
C ARG A 203 -3.62 -3.20 8.57
N VAL A 204 -3.43 -2.40 7.54
CA VAL A 204 -2.18 -1.70 7.30
C VAL A 204 -2.33 -0.22 7.69
N VAL A 205 -1.30 0.35 8.31
CA VAL A 205 -1.25 1.78 8.58
C VAL A 205 -0.10 2.37 7.80
N ASP A 206 -0.33 3.47 7.08
CA ASP A 206 0.73 4.28 6.53
C ASP A 206 0.68 5.69 7.06
N ASN A 207 1.85 6.30 7.14
CA ASN A 207 1.93 7.71 7.43
C ASN A 207 3.16 8.30 6.75
N GLY A 208 3.01 9.52 6.28
CA GLY A 208 4.06 10.13 5.50
C GLY A 208 3.75 11.52 4.99
N LEU A 209 4.67 12.02 4.18
CA LEU A 209 4.57 13.22 3.38
C LEU A 209 5.59 13.15 2.24
N PHE A 210 5.30 13.83 1.12
CA PHE A 210 6.23 13.96 -0.02
C PHE A 210 7.62 14.50 0.36
N SER A 211 7.74 15.19 1.51
CA SER A 211 9.03 15.46 2.15
C SER A 211 8.89 15.42 3.68
N LEU A 212 9.63 14.51 4.31
CA LEU A 212 9.62 14.28 5.76
C LEU A 212 10.16 15.46 6.58
N PHE A 213 10.91 16.37 5.95
CA PHE A 213 11.39 17.59 6.60
C PHE A 213 10.24 18.42 7.22
N TRP A 214 9.08 18.44 6.57
CA TRP A 214 7.90 19.20 7.01
C TRP A 214 7.04 18.47 8.04
N LYS A 215 7.43 17.25 8.48
CA LYS A 215 6.65 16.42 9.40
C LYS A 215 7.51 15.89 10.55
N PRO A 216 7.95 16.75 11.49
CA PRO A 216 8.93 16.38 12.51
C PRO A 216 8.48 15.28 13.48
N TYR A 217 7.17 15.10 13.67
CA TYR A 217 6.58 14.10 14.59
C TYR A 217 6.35 12.72 13.96
N ILE A 218 6.68 12.54 12.68
CA ILE A 218 6.40 11.31 11.92
C ILE A 218 7.00 10.06 12.57
N PHE A 219 8.18 10.18 13.18
CA PHE A 219 8.87 9.04 13.79
C PHE A 219 8.10 8.47 14.98
N ASP A 220 7.54 9.34 15.83
CA ASP A 220 6.75 8.90 16.99
C ASP A 220 5.36 8.42 16.58
N ASP A 221 4.76 9.03 15.56
CA ASP A 221 3.50 8.55 14.97
C ASP A 221 3.64 7.11 14.47
N LEU A 222 4.67 6.87 13.67
CA LEU A 222 4.93 5.54 13.10
C LEU A 222 5.43 4.55 14.16
N ARG A 223 6.15 5.01 15.18
CA ARG A 223 6.51 4.18 16.34
C ARG A 223 5.27 3.61 17.01
N ARG A 224 4.26 4.46 17.28
CA ARG A 224 3.00 4.01 17.87
C ARG A 224 2.22 3.07 16.95
N SER A 225 2.32 3.23 15.63
CA SER A 225 1.73 2.27 14.68
C SER A 225 2.44 0.91 14.74
N SER A 226 3.76 0.89 14.84
CA SER A 226 4.53 -0.36 15.06
C SER A 226 4.22 -1.01 16.41
N GLU A 227 4.05 -0.23 17.48
CA GLU A 227 3.63 -0.76 18.78
C GLU A 227 2.22 -1.35 18.72
N ALA A 228 1.32 -0.71 17.98
CA ALA A 228 -0.01 -1.26 17.69
C ALA A 228 0.07 -2.59 16.93
N ARG A 229 1.05 -2.75 16.02
CA ARG A 229 1.34 -4.01 15.34
C ARG A 229 1.82 -5.07 16.31
N ASP A 230 2.80 -4.73 17.15
CA ASP A 230 3.40 -5.66 18.11
C ASP A 230 2.40 -6.10 19.21
N CYS A 231 1.33 -5.32 19.39
CA CYS A 231 0.17 -5.65 20.21
C CYS A 231 -0.99 -6.31 19.42
N CYS A 232 -0.77 -6.74 18.19
CA CYS A 232 -1.76 -7.42 17.36
C CYS A 232 -3.08 -6.64 17.20
N THR A 233 -2.99 -5.32 17.00
CA THR A 233 -4.14 -4.44 16.70
C THR A 233 -4.16 -3.93 15.26
N VAL A 234 -2.99 -3.90 14.62
CA VAL A 234 -2.77 -3.68 13.19
C VAL A 234 -1.77 -4.75 12.69
N GLY A 235 -1.73 -5.03 11.38
CA GLY A 235 -0.84 -6.05 10.82
C GLY A 235 0.52 -5.51 10.38
N LYS A 236 0.57 -4.29 9.81
CA LYS A 236 1.81 -3.62 9.40
C LYS A 236 1.71 -2.09 9.50
N ALA A 237 2.89 -1.46 9.57
CA ALA A 237 3.06 -0.02 9.50
C ALA A 237 4.10 0.36 8.43
N PHE A 238 3.80 1.36 7.59
CA PHE A 238 4.69 1.83 6.52
C PHE A 238 4.91 3.35 6.57
N GLY A 239 6.11 3.80 6.21
CA GLY A 239 6.48 5.21 6.16
C GLY A 239 6.72 5.72 4.73
N TRP A 240 6.43 7.00 4.46
CA TRP A 240 6.70 7.61 3.16
C TRP A 240 6.95 9.13 3.20
N THR A 241 7.63 9.77 2.25
CA THR A 241 8.49 9.19 1.19
C THR A 241 9.96 9.43 1.54
N ILE A 242 10.82 8.42 1.33
CA ILE A 242 12.28 8.55 1.40
C ILE A 242 12.82 9.07 0.07
N LEU A 243 13.62 10.14 0.16
CA LEU A 243 14.35 10.74 -0.97
C LEU A 243 15.85 10.41 -0.88
N ALA A 244 16.59 10.66 -1.96
CA ALA A 244 18.05 10.56 -1.96
C ALA A 244 18.69 11.40 -0.83
N GLY A 245 19.75 10.86 -0.21
CA GLY A 245 20.49 11.51 0.89
C GLY A 245 19.77 11.54 2.24
N GLN A 246 18.69 10.78 2.42
CA GLN A 246 17.92 10.72 3.68
C GLN A 246 18.25 9.51 4.55
N ASP A 247 19.52 9.10 4.61
CA ASP A 247 20.01 7.95 5.39
C ASP A 247 19.53 8.00 6.85
N ARG A 248 19.59 9.19 7.47
CA ARG A 248 19.14 9.41 8.85
C ARG A 248 17.63 9.14 9.03
N TYR A 249 16.81 9.38 8.01
CA TYR A 249 15.38 9.10 8.09
C TYR A 249 15.10 7.61 7.93
N VAL A 250 15.83 6.92 7.06
CA VAL A 250 15.78 5.45 6.96
C VAL A 250 16.14 4.82 8.31
N ASP A 251 17.24 5.25 8.92
CA ASP A 251 17.68 4.77 10.23
C ASP A 251 16.64 5.01 11.32
N LYS A 252 16.08 6.22 11.40
CA LYS A 252 15.02 6.51 12.36
C LYS A 252 13.75 5.72 12.12
N LEU A 253 13.31 5.55 10.87
CA LEU A 253 12.04 4.89 10.60
C LEU A 253 12.13 3.36 10.78
N LEU A 254 13.20 2.73 10.28
CA LEU A 254 13.38 1.29 10.43
C LEU A 254 13.91 0.92 11.82
N GLY A 255 14.91 1.63 12.32
CA GLY A 255 15.55 1.34 13.60
C GLY A 255 14.76 1.82 14.82
N TYR A 256 14.33 3.09 14.84
CA TYR A 256 13.58 3.65 15.97
C TYR A 256 12.08 3.42 15.85
N SER A 257 11.42 3.84 14.76
CA SER A 257 9.98 3.69 14.59
C SER A 257 9.58 2.24 14.35
N GLY A 258 10.49 1.39 13.86
CA GLY A 258 10.25 -0.04 13.68
C GLY A 258 9.21 -0.35 12.62
N VAL A 259 9.07 0.48 11.57
CA VAL A 259 8.11 0.25 10.47
C VAL A 259 8.49 -0.98 9.65
N ASP A 260 7.52 -1.57 8.95
CA ASP A 260 7.68 -2.78 8.13
C ASP A 260 8.22 -2.49 6.74
N GLY A 261 8.18 -1.24 6.30
CA GLY A 261 8.73 -0.84 5.03
C GLY A 261 8.63 0.66 4.79
N LEU A 262 9.25 1.10 3.70
CA LEU A 262 9.38 2.48 3.32
C LEU A 262 9.05 2.66 1.84
N ILE A 263 8.19 3.64 1.56
CA ILE A 263 7.99 4.15 0.21
C ILE A 263 9.12 5.12 -0.10
N TYR A 264 9.76 4.95 -1.26
CA TYR A 264 10.91 5.74 -1.68
C TYR A 264 10.77 6.18 -3.14
N GLY A 265 11.44 7.27 -3.50
CA GLY A 265 11.45 7.76 -4.88
C GLY A 265 11.72 9.25 -4.93
N THR A 266 10.98 9.95 -5.78
CA THR A 266 11.02 11.42 -5.88
C THR A 266 9.83 12.06 -5.16
N MET A 267 9.88 13.38 -4.94
CA MET A 267 8.83 14.11 -4.22
C MET A 267 7.48 14.12 -4.96
N ALA A 268 7.49 14.39 -6.26
CA ALA A 268 6.26 14.69 -7.01
C ALA A 268 6.22 14.08 -8.42
N SER A 269 7.27 13.42 -8.88
CA SER A 269 7.33 12.86 -10.23
C SER A 269 6.98 11.37 -10.20
N ALA A 270 6.54 10.85 -11.36
CA ALA A 270 6.43 9.42 -11.55
C ALA A 270 7.79 8.74 -11.36
N TYR A 271 7.77 7.48 -10.92
CA TYR A 271 8.98 6.68 -10.83
C TYR A 271 9.56 6.44 -12.22
N GLU A 272 10.83 6.79 -12.39
CA GLU A 272 11.59 6.55 -13.60
C GLU A 272 13.02 6.11 -13.24
N ASP A 273 13.74 5.59 -14.23
CA ASP A 273 15.16 5.29 -14.04
C ASP A 273 15.98 6.59 -13.97
N SER A 274 16.40 6.97 -12.76
CA SER A 274 17.21 8.16 -12.53
C SER A 274 18.24 7.93 -11.42
N GLU A 275 19.23 8.83 -11.34
CA GLU A 275 20.20 8.81 -10.23
C GLU A 275 19.52 8.92 -8.86
N ASP A 276 18.51 9.79 -8.75
CA ASP A 276 17.78 10.01 -7.50
C ASP A 276 16.97 8.77 -7.07
N THR A 277 16.27 8.10 -7.99
CA THR A 277 15.49 6.90 -7.64
C THR A 277 16.39 5.72 -7.28
N ARG A 278 17.54 5.56 -7.96
CA ARG A 278 18.57 4.58 -7.57
C ARG A 278 19.17 4.89 -6.20
N ALA A 279 19.52 6.15 -5.96
CA ALA A 279 20.09 6.57 -4.69
C ALA A 279 19.10 6.33 -3.54
N ALA A 280 17.83 6.71 -3.70
CA ALA A 280 16.79 6.47 -2.70
C ALA A 280 16.56 4.98 -2.42
N ALA A 281 16.53 4.12 -3.46
CA ALA A 281 16.43 2.67 -3.30
C ALA A 281 17.64 2.08 -2.54
N ALA A 282 18.84 2.59 -2.86
CA ALA A 282 20.08 2.16 -2.24
C ALA A 282 20.11 2.44 -0.72
N LEU A 283 19.47 3.51 -0.24
CA LEU A 283 19.41 3.82 1.18
C LEU A 283 18.78 2.68 2.00
N ILE A 284 17.65 2.15 1.54
CA ILE A 284 16.92 1.08 2.25
C ILE A 284 17.68 -0.23 2.14
N SER A 285 18.14 -0.60 0.94
CA SER A 285 18.85 -1.86 0.73
C SER A 285 20.20 -1.90 1.46
N ASN A 286 20.94 -0.78 1.51
CA ASN A 286 22.18 -0.67 2.29
C ASN A 286 21.90 -0.73 3.79
N TRP A 287 20.83 -0.08 4.28
CA TRP A 287 20.47 -0.16 5.69
C TRP A 287 20.15 -1.60 6.10
N ILE A 288 19.37 -2.35 5.31
CA ILE A 288 19.08 -3.77 5.57
C ILE A 288 20.37 -4.60 5.61
N LYS A 289 21.27 -4.42 4.63
CA LYS A 289 22.57 -5.14 4.58
C LYS A 289 23.44 -4.86 5.82
N ASN A 290 23.33 -3.67 6.39
CA ASN A 290 24.08 -3.29 7.59
C ASN A 290 23.41 -3.71 8.91
N HIS A 291 22.20 -4.28 8.87
CA HIS A 291 21.44 -4.72 10.05
C HIS A 291 20.95 -6.19 9.95
N PRO A 292 21.77 -7.16 9.53
CA PRO A 292 21.32 -8.51 9.19
C PRO A 292 20.76 -9.30 10.38
N ASP A 293 21.21 -8.98 11.60
CA ASP A 293 20.76 -9.65 12.82
C ASP A 293 19.30 -9.30 13.19
N THR A 294 18.79 -8.19 12.66
CA THR A 294 17.46 -7.67 13.04
C THR A 294 16.53 -7.49 11.85
N HIS A 295 17.06 -7.31 10.64
CA HIS A 295 16.29 -7.04 9.43
C HIS A 295 16.81 -7.81 8.23
N ARG A 296 15.93 -8.06 7.26
CA ARG A 296 16.26 -8.75 6.03
C ARG A 296 15.35 -8.32 4.88
N VAL A 297 15.76 -8.66 3.67
CA VAL A 297 14.86 -8.61 2.51
C VAL A 297 13.75 -9.66 2.73
N PRO A 298 12.48 -9.35 2.40
CA PRO A 298 11.42 -10.34 2.40
C PRO A 298 11.75 -11.50 1.46
N THR A 299 11.03 -12.59 1.65
CA THR A 299 10.98 -13.78 0.80
C THR A 299 9.54 -13.95 0.30
N GLN A 300 9.29 -14.95 -0.53
CA GLN A 300 7.93 -15.25 -0.98
C GLN A 300 7.00 -15.72 0.16
N ASP A 301 7.56 -16.21 1.26
CA ASP A 301 6.81 -16.67 2.43
C ASP A 301 6.41 -15.51 3.36
N ASP A 302 7.02 -14.34 3.18
CA ASP A 302 6.74 -13.17 4.01
C ASP A 302 5.46 -12.47 3.56
N LYS A 303 4.42 -12.63 4.36
CA LYS A 303 3.17 -11.91 4.13
C LYS A 303 3.33 -10.41 4.44
N PRO A 304 2.96 -9.54 3.50
CA PRO A 304 3.00 -8.09 3.71
C PRO A 304 1.82 -7.57 4.55
N TRP A 305 1.01 -8.45 5.13
CA TRP A 305 0.02 -8.22 6.19
C TRP A 305 -0.17 -9.46 7.05
#